data_AF-A0A920AW26-F1
#
_entry.id   AF-A0A920AW26-F1
#
_cell.length_a   1.000
_cell.length_b   1.000
_cell.length_c   1.000
_cell.angle_alpha   90.00
_cell.angle_beta   90.00
_cell.angle_gamma   90.00
#
_symmetry.space_group_name_H-M   'P 1'
#
loop_
_entity.id
_entity.type
_entity.pdbx_description
1 polymer ?
#
loop_
_entity_poly.entity_id
_entity_poly.type
_entity_poly.pdbx_seq_one_letter_code
_entity_poly.pdbx_strand_id
1 'polypeptide(L)'
;MEQVDQDISFLDEIDLSLKHDKPGVLSMANSGPGTNGSQFFITEVATPHLDGRHTVFGHVVKGIEVQDAISNVETAVADRPVKDVVINKVKIIRVGSKAKNMMQLQPGMKWNQSFFMMQEEKKRAAIAKMDSLARIEKEKNAKL
;
A
#
# COMPACT_ATOMS: atom_id res chain seq x y z
N MET A 1 -0.19 -8.34 -30.33
CA MET A 1 0.54 -7.42 -29.44
C MET A 1 -0.04 -7.64 -28.06
N GLU A 2 0.72 -8.33 -27.22
CA GLU A 2 0.35 -8.67 -25.85
C GLU A 2 0.25 -7.37 -25.05
N GLN A 3 -0.89 -7.17 -24.41
CA GLN A 3 -1.25 -5.93 -23.74
C GLN A 3 -0.42 -5.84 -22.46
N VAL A 4 0.40 -4.78 -22.38
CA VAL A 4 1.33 -4.47 -21.30
C VAL A 4 0.62 -4.54 -19.94
N ASP A 5 1.12 -5.41 -19.03
CA ASP A 5 0.81 -5.37 -17.60
C ASP A 5 1.05 -3.93 -17.12
N GLN A 6 -0.02 -3.18 -16.86
CA GLN A 6 0.12 -1.87 -16.22
C GLN A 6 0.77 -2.11 -14.86
N ASP A 7 1.94 -1.51 -14.62
CA ASP A 7 2.56 -1.40 -13.31
C ASP A 7 1.47 -1.15 -12.26
N ILE A 8 1.22 -2.14 -11.39
CA ILE A 8 0.13 -2.08 -10.40
C ILE A 8 0.59 -1.15 -9.27
N SER A 9 0.50 0.14 -9.52
CA SER A 9 0.62 1.17 -8.48
C SER A 9 -0.70 1.34 -7.74
N PHE A 10 -0.65 1.60 -6.44
CA PHE A 10 -1.84 1.89 -5.65
C PHE A 10 -1.72 3.19 -4.84
N LEU A 11 -2.88 3.73 -4.48
CA LEU A 11 -3.04 5.00 -3.76
C LEU A 11 -2.45 4.94 -2.34
N ASP A 12 -2.13 6.10 -1.78
CA ASP A 12 -1.72 6.21 -0.38
C ASP A 12 -2.90 6.00 0.57
N GLU A 13 -2.67 5.28 1.66
CA GLU A 13 -3.62 5.09 2.76
C GLU A 13 -3.12 5.86 3.99
N ILE A 14 -3.51 7.13 4.10
CA ILE A 14 -3.03 8.03 5.16
C ILE A 14 -3.99 8.04 6.35
N ASP A 15 -3.51 7.58 7.49
CA ASP A 15 -4.12 7.78 8.81
C ASP A 15 -3.26 8.75 9.62
N LEU A 16 -3.85 9.86 10.07
CA LEU A 16 -3.12 10.90 10.82
C LEU A 16 -2.61 10.42 12.18
N SER A 17 -3.13 9.31 12.72
CA SER A 17 -2.64 8.69 13.95
C SER A 17 -1.40 7.81 13.75
N LEU A 18 -1.12 7.38 12.51
CA LEU A 18 0.04 6.57 12.18
C LEU A 18 1.19 7.48 11.74
N LYS A 19 2.26 7.50 12.55
CA LYS A 19 3.39 8.42 12.42
C LYS A 19 4.72 7.67 12.33
N HIS A 20 5.71 8.32 11.73
CA HIS A 20 7.10 7.88 11.73
C HIS A 20 7.83 8.45 12.97
N ASP A 21 7.32 8.16 14.16
CA ASP A 21 7.72 8.79 15.43
C ASP A 21 8.81 8.02 16.20
N LYS A 22 9.21 6.85 15.69
CA LYS A 22 10.18 5.95 16.35
C LYS A 22 10.89 5.02 15.36
N PRO A 23 11.98 4.35 15.80
CA PRO A 23 12.57 3.24 15.06
C PRO A 23 11.58 2.08 14.84
N GLY A 24 11.74 1.37 13.74
CA GLY A 24 10.99 0.14 13.44
C GLY A 24 9.62 0.36 12.80
N VAL A 25 9.25 1.58 12.39
CA VAL A 25 8.01 1.84 11.64
C VAL A 25 8.16 1.29 10.22
N LEU A 26 7.19 0.49 9.77
CA LEU A 26 7.17 -0.14 8.45
C LEU A 26 6.22 0.64 7.52
N SER A 27 6.76 1.12 6.41
CA SER A 27 6.08 2.09 5.54
C SER A 27 6.40 1.90 4.06
N MET A 28 5.49 2.31 3.18
CA MET A 28 5.63 2.16 1.73
C MET A 28 6.58 3.20 1.13
N ALA A 29 7.52 2.76 0.29
CA ALA A 29 8.30 3.67 -0.54
C ALA A 29 7.50 4.04 -1.80
N ASN A 30 7.58 5.31 -2.20
CA ASN A 30 6.91 5.83 -3.39
C ASN A 30 7.78 6.92 -4.06
N SER A 31 7.43 7.26 -5.30
CA SER A 31 8.05 8.32 -6.11
C SER A 31 7.14 9.54 -6.24
N GLY A 32 6.14 9.63 -5.36
CA GLY A 32 5.06 10.61 -5.42
C GLY A 32 3.70 10.00 -5.03
N PRO A 33 2.67 10.84 -4.89
CA PRO A 33 1.35 10.39 -4.45
C PRO A 33 0.79 9.27 -5.34
N GLY A 34 0.33 8.19 -4.72
CA GLY A 34 -0.31 7.06 -5.39
C GLY A 34 0.57 6.20 -6.28
N THR A 35 1.90 6.24 -6.08
CA THR A 35 2.85 5.38 -6.79
C THR A 35 3.39 4.25 -5.89
N ASN A 36 2.61 3.77 -4.93
CA ASN A 36 3.05 2.65 -4.08
C ASN A 36 3.10 1.36 -4.91
N GLY A 37 4.20 0.62 -4.77
CA GLY A 37 4.39 -0.69 -5.40
C GLY A 37 4.73 -1.75 -4.36
N SER A 38 5.81 -2.50 -4.58
CA SER A 38 6.30 -3.49 -3.61
C SER A 38 7.45 -2.98 -2.72
N GLN A 39 8.02 -1.82 -3.04
CA GLN A 39 9.11 -1.24 -2.26
C GLN A 39 8.60 -0.70 -0.93
N PHE A 40 9.29 -1.05 0.15
CA PHE A 40 8.99 -0.59 1.50
C PHE A 40 10.29 -0.28 2.24
N PHE A 41 10.19 0.45 3.34
CA PHE A 41 11.30 0.73 4.25
C PHE A 41 10.89 0.51 5.70
N ILE A 42 11.88 0.35 6.56
CA ILE A 42 11.75 0.32 8.02
C ILE A 42 12.55 1.49 8.56
N THR A 43 11.96 2.32 9.42
CA THR A 43 12.65 3.48 9.99
C THR A 43 13.75 3.07 10.96
N GLU A 44 14.92 3.69 10.86
CA GLU A 44 16.00 3.54 11.83
C GLU A 44 15.84 4.48 13.02
N VAL A 45 15.34 5.69 12.76
CA VAL A 45 15.05 6.74 13.75
C VAL A 45 13.70 7.37 13.45
N ALA A 46 13.23 8.27 14.32
CA ALA A 46 12.03 9.05 14.03
C ALA A 46 12.24 9.92 12.76
N THR A 47 11.31 9.84 11.81
CA THR A 47 11.35 10.58 10.53
C THR A 47 10.03 11.33 10.24
N PRO A 48 9.63 12.33 11.07
CA PRO A 48 8.33 13.00 10.94
C PRO A 48 8.07 13.70 9.60
N HIS A 49 9.13 14.02 8.84
CA HIS A 49 9.01 14.62 7.51
C HIS A 49 8.36 13.69 6.47
N LEU A 50 8.25 12.39 6.76
CA LEU A 50 7.58 11.39 5.93
C LEU A 50 6.07 11.25 6.25
N ASP A 51 5.61 11.86 7.33
CA ASP A 51 4.21 11.75 7.77
C ASP A 51 3.25 12.32 6.73
N GLY A 52 2.17 11.58 6.45
CA GLY A 52 1.16 11.95 5.45
C GLY A 52 1.63 11.84 4.00
N ARG A 53 2.86 11.37 3.75
CA ARG A 53 3.43 11.17 2.40
C ARG A 53 3.67 9.70 2.08
N HIS A 54 3.91 8.88 3.10
CA HIS A 54 4.15 7.45 2.97
C HIS A 54 3.14 6.68 3.83
N THR A 55 2.59 5.62 3.25
CA THR A 55 1.59 4.77 3.92
C THR A 55 2.27 3.92 4.99
N VAL A 56 1.98 4.18 6.26
CA VAL A 56 2.41 3.36 7.38
C VAL A 56 1.47 2.16 7.51
N PHE A 57 2.01 0.94 7.41
CA PHE A 57 1.20 -0.29 7.44
C PHE A 57 1.63 -1.30 8.51
N GLY A 58 2.65 -0.98 9.31
CA GLY A 58 3.03 -1.81 10.43
C GLY A 58 4.21 -1.25 11.22
N HIS A 59 4.70 -2.07 12.14
CA HIS A 59 5.96 -1.81 12.83
C HIS A 59 6.61 -3.12 13.28
N VAL A 60 7.91 -3.08 13.51
CA VAL A 60 8.67 -4.17 14.10
C VAL A 60 8.21 -4.36 15.55
N VAL A 61 7.84 -5.60 15.88
CA VAL A 61 7.45 -5.99 17.26
C VAL A 61 8.53 -6.77 17.99
N LYS A 62 9.46 -7.39 17.26
CA LYS A 62 10.60 -8.17 17.75
C LYS A 62 11.73 -8.13 16.72
N GLY A 63 12.98 -8.15 17.17
CA GLY A 63 14.14 -8.12 16.27
C GLY A 63 14.52 -6.72 15.82
N ILE A 64 14.35 -5.71 16.68
CA ILE A 64 14.75 -4.33 16.35
C ILE A 64 16.27 -4.22 16.24
N GLU A 65 17.00 -5.00 17.05
CA GLU A 65 18.45 -5.15 17.00
C GLU A 65 18.95 -5.71 15.66
N VAL A 66 18.13 -6.52 14.98
CA VAL A 66 18.46 -7.04 13.64
C VAL A 66 18.29 -5.95 12.60
N GLN A 67 17.23 -5.13 12.71
CA GLN A 67 17.06 -3.97 11.82
C GLN A 67 18.20 -2.96 12.02
N ASP A 68 18.60 -2.68 13.25
CA ASP A 68 19.73 -1.82 13.59
C ASP A 68 21.04 -2.35 12.97
N ALA A 69 21.31 -3.66 13.12
CA ALA A 69 22.47 -4.30 12.50
C ALA A 69 22.46 -4.22 10.96
N ILE A 70 21.29 -4.34 10.32
CA ILE A 70 21.13 -4.19 8.87
C ILE A 70 21.40 -2.75 8.43
N SER A 71 20.98 -1.76 9.23
CA SER A 71 21.13 -0.34 8.89
C SER A 71 22.59 0.12 8.97
N ASN A 72 23.40 -0.56 9.79
CA ASN A 72 24.81 -0.25 10.01
C ASN A 72 25.80 -1.12 9.20
N VAL A 73 25.34 -1.85 8.19
CA VAL A 73 26.26 -2.59 7.29
C VAL A 73 27.11 -1.62 6.47
N GLU A 74 28.29 -2.06 6.03
CA GLU A 74 29.15 -1.26 5.16
C GLU A 74 28.45 -0.95 3.83
N THR A 75 28.44 0.33 3.44
CA THR A 75 27.82 0.81 2.19
C THR A 75 28.84 1.38 1.21
N ALA A 76 28.50 1.32 -0.07
CA ALA A 76 29.20 1.93 -1.18
C ALA A 76 28.45 3.20 -1.65
N VAL A 77 28.64 3.58 -2.92
CA VAL A 77 27.98 4.74 -3.54
C VAL A 77 26.45 4.61 -3.46
N ALA A 78 25.78 5.73 -3.17
CA ALA A 78 24.32 5.84 -3.07
C ALA A 78 23.71 4.90 -2.01
N ASP A 79 24.40 4.75 -0.88
CA ASP A 79 23.94 4.01 0.31
C ASP A 79 23.63 2.52 0.04
N ARG A 80 24.18 1.96 -1.04
CA ARG A 80 24.01 0.54 -1.37
C ARG A 80 24.94 -0.31 -0.51
N PRO A 81 24.47 -1.36 0.19
CA PRO A 81 25.34 -2.27 0.92
C PRO A 81 26.44 -2.89 0.04
N VAL A 82 27.67 -2.95 0.54
CA VAL A 82 28.80 -3.63 -0.12
C VAL A 82 28.52 -5.13 -0.24
N LYS A 83 27.94 -5.70 0.82
CA LYS A 83 27.45 -7.08 0.84
C LYS A 83 25.92 -7.04 0.89
N ASP A 84 25.28 -7.65 -0.11
CA ASP A 84 23.83 -7.66 -0.22
C ASP A 84 23.17 -8.29 1.03
N VAL A 85 22.16 -7.60 1.57
CA VAL A 85 21.27 -8.10 2.63
C VAL A 85 19.98 -8.56 1.97
N VAL A 86 19.74 -9.87 1.94
CA VAL A 86 18.63 -10.47 1.18
C VAL A 86 17.58 -11.13 2.08
N ILE A 87 16.31 -10.95 1.74
CA ILE A 87 15.19 -11.66 2.37
C ILE A 87 15.11 -13.06 1.76
N ASN A 88 15.55 -14.08 2.48
CA ASN A 88 15.52 -15.46 2.00
C ASN A 88 14.13 -16.11 2.06
N LYS A 89 13.33 -15.75 3.08
CA LYS A 89 12.02 -16.35 3.33
C LYS A 89 11.14 -15.42 4.16
N VAL A 90 9.87 -15.32 3.77
CA VAL A 90 8.84 -14.63 4.55
C VAL A 90 7.83 -15.67 5.06
N LYS A 91 7.53 -15.62 6.36
CA LYS A 91 6.47 -16.45 6.97
C LYS A 91 5.36 -15.53 7.49
N ILE A 92 4.18 -15.63 6.89
CA ILE A 92 3.01 -14.86 7.31
C ILE A 92 2.30 -15.58 8.45
N ILE A 93 2.33 -15.01 9.66
CA ILE A 93 1.61 -15.50 10.83
C ILE A 93 0.29 -14.73 10.95
N ARG A 94 -0.84 -15.43 10.77
CA ARG A 94 -2.18 -14.83 10.85
C ARG A 94 -2.73 -14.93 12.27
N VAL A 95 -2.92 -13.79 12.92
CA VAL A 95 -3.44 -13.69 14.29
C VAL A 95 -4.87 -13.16 14.27
N GLY A 96 -5.77 -13.81 15.02
CA GLY A 96 -7.20 -13.45 15.10
C GLY A 96 -8.07 -14.05 13.98
N SER A 97 -9.38 -14.14 14.24
CA SER A 97 -10.35 -14.80 13.35
C SER A 97 -10.46 -14.11 11.99
N LYS A 98 -10.45 -12.77 11.95
CA LYS A 98 -10.49 -11.99 10.70
C LYS A 98 -9.32 -12.33 9.77
N ALA A 99 -8.09 -12.29 10.29
CA ALA A 99 -6.89 -12.58 9.51
C ALA A 99 -6.84 -14.04 9.05
N LYS A 100 -7.29 -14.99 9.88
CA LYS A 100 -7.37 -16.41 9.53
C LYS A 100 -8.40 -16.67 8.41
N ASN A 101 -9.54 -15.99 8.45
CA ASN A 101 -10.62 -16.18 7.48
C ASN A 101 -10.34 -15.48 6.14
N MET A 102 -9.46 -14.48 6.10
CA MET A 102 -9.02 -13.84 4.86
C MET A 102 -8.40 -14.83 3.85
N MET A 103 -7.81 -15.94 4.31
CA MET A 103 -7.27 -17.00 3.44
C MET A 103 -8.30 -18.09 3.10
N GLN A 104 -9.43 -18.16 3.80
CA GLN A 104 -10.56 -19.01 3.42
C GLN A 104 -11.30 -18.46 2.19
N LEU A 105 -10.97 -17.23 1.78
CA LEU A 105 -11.16 -16.74 0.42
C LEU A 105 -10.10 -17.37 -0.51
N GLN A 106 -10.13 -18.71 -0.51
CA GLN A 106 -9.85 -19.70 -1.56
C GLN A 106 -8.41 -20.10 -1.96
N PRO A 107 -7.96 -21.31 -1.57
CA PRO A 107 -7.16 -22.18 -2.43
C PRO A 107 -8.10 -22.88 -3.43
N GLY A 108 -8.15 -22.41 -4.68
CA GLY A 108 -8.96 -23.02 -5.75
C GLY A 108 -10.03 -22.13 -6.40
N MET A 109 -10.08 -20.83 -6.09
CA MET A 109 -10.90 -19.88 -6.84
C MET A 109 -10.37 -19.79 -8.26
N LYS A 110 -11.07 -20.39 -9.22
CA LYS A 110 -10.98 -19.87 -10.59
C LYS A 110 -11.56 -18.46 -10.51
N TRP A 111 -10.72 -17.46 -10.71
CA TRP A 111 -11.10 -16.06 -10.85
C TRP A 111 -12.29 -15.97 -11.82
N ASN A 112 -13.47 -15.78 -11.26
CA ASN A 112 -14.70 -15.72 -12.03
C ASN A 112 -14.77 -14.32 -12.63
N GLN A 113 -14.66 -14.23 -13.95
CA GLN A 113 -14.88 -13.03 -14.77
C GLN A 113 -16.10 -12.23 -14.27
N SER A 114 -17.15 -12.91 -13.82
CA SER A 114 -18.38 -12.32 -13.27
C SER A 114 -18.17 -11.43 -12.04
N PHE A 115 -17.15 -11.69 -11.20
CA PHE A 115 -16.88 -10.86 -10.01
C PHE A 115 -16.22 -9.54 -10.40
N PHE A 116 -15.28 -9.58 -11.35
CA PHE A 116 -14.72 -8.35 -11.94
C PHE A 116 -15.77 -7.55 -12.70
N MET A 117 -16.57 -8.21 -13.54
CA MET A 117 -17.65 -7.57 -14.29
C MET A 117 -18.69 -6.94 -13.35
N MET A 118 -19.06 -7.61 -12.25
CA MET A 118 -19.99 -7.04 -11.27
C MET A 118 -19.39 -5.82 -10.55
N GLN A 119 -18.10 -5.82 -10.24
CA GLN A 119 -17.42 -4.67 -9.62
C GLN A 119 -17.27 -3.51 -10.61
N GLU A 120 -17.04 -3.81 -11.88
CA GLU A 120 -16.97 -2.82 -12.96
C GLU A 120 -18.35 -2.23 -13.28
N GLU A 121 -19.42 -3.04 -13.30
CA GLU A 121 -20.80 -2.57 -13.40
C GLU A 121 -21.20 -1.69 -12.22
N LYS A 122 -20.84 -2.08 -10.98
CA LYS A 122 -21.06 -1.25 -9.79
C LYS A 122 -20.29 0.07 -9.87
N LYS A 123 -19.03 0.06 -10.31
CA LYS A 123 -18.24 1.28 -10.56
C LYS A 123 -18.90 2.16 -11.63
N ARG A 124 -19.29 1.59 -12.78
CA ARG A 124 -19.96 2.32 -13.86
C ARG A 124 -21.30 2.91 -13.41
N ALA A 125 -22.10 2.18 -12.65
CA ALA A 125 -23.36 2.66 -12.11
C ALA A 125 -23.15 3.81 -11.11
N ALA A 126 -22.11 3.73 -10.27
CA ALA A 126 -21.76 4.80 -9.34
C ALA A 126 -21.32 6.07 -10.09
N ILE A 127 -20.48 5.94 -11.13
CA ILE A 127 -20.03 7.05 -11.97
C ILE A 127 -21.22 7.70 -12.70
N ALA A 128 -22.09 6.91 -13.34
CA ALA A 128 -23.28 7.44 -14.01
C ALA A 128 -24.25 8.15 -13.05
N LYS A 129 -24.36 7.65 -11.81
CA LYS A 129 -25.15 8.31 -10.76
C LYS A 129 -24.51 9.63 -10.32
N MET A 130 -23.19 9.69 -10.20
CA MET A 130 -22.48 10.94 -9.89
C MET A 130 -22.61 11.98 -11.01
N ASP A 131 -22.48 11.57 -12.28
CA ASP A 131 -22.61 12.46 -13.42
C ASP A 131 -24.02 13.05 -13.55
N SER A 132 -25.05 12.24 -13.29
CA SER A 132 -26.44 12.72 -13.30
C SER A 132 -26.72 13.71 -12.17
N LEU A 133 -26.19 13.47 -10.96
CA LEU A 133 -26.28 14.40 -9.84
C LEU A 133 -25.54 15.71 -10.14
N ALA A 134 -24.34 15.65 -10.73
CA ALA A 134 -23.57 16.83 -11.10
C ALA A 134 -24.29 17.70 -12.16
N ARG A 135 -25.00 17.08 -13.11
CA ARG A 135 -25.83 17.79 -14.09
C ARG A 135 -27.04 18.48 -13.45
N ILE A 136 -27.75 17.79 -12.55
CA ILE A 136 -28.89 18.35 -11.82
C ILE A 136 -28.46 19.57 -10.98
N GLU A 137 -27.31 19.48 -10.32
CA GLU A 137 -26.76 20.58 -9.52
C GLU A 137 -26.43 21.80 -10.39
N LYS A 138 -25.84 21.58 -11.58
CA LYS A 138 -25.51 22.64 -12.52
C LYS A 138 -26.75 23.32 -13.10
N GLU A 139 -27.81 22.58 -13.37
CA GLU A 139 -29.09 23.14 -13.86
C GLU A 139 -29.86 23.91 -12.78
N LYS A 140 -29.78 23.48 -11.51
CA LYS A 140 -30.32 24.25 -10.38
C LYS A 140 -29.59 25.58 -10.21
N ASN A 141 -28.26 25.57 -10.30
CA ASN A 141 -27.43 26.76 -10.14
C ASN A 141 -27.50 27.73 -11.34
N ALA A 142 -27.93 27.26 -12.51
CA ALA A 142 -28.15 28.11 -13.69
C ALA A 142 -29.56 28.76 -13.74
N LYS A 143 -30.45 28.40 -12.82
CA LYS A 143 -31.83 28.94 -12.70
C LYS A 143 -32.02 29.89 -11.51
N LEU A 144 -30.92 30.23 -10.82
CA LEU A 144 -30.80 31.29 -9.81
C LEU A 144 -30.13 32.51 -10.45
#